data_AF-A0A959R321-F1
#
_entry.id   AF-A0A959R321-F1
#
_cell.length_a   1.000
_cell.length_b   1.000
_cell.length_c   1.000
_cell.angle_alpha   90.00
_cell.angle_beta   90.00
_cell.angle_gamma   90.00
#
_symmetry.space_group_name_H-M   'P 1'
#
loop_
_entity.id
_entity.type
_entity.pdbx_description
1 polymer ?
#
loop_
_entity_poly.entity_id
_entity_poly.type
_entity_poly.pdbx_seq_one_letter_code
_entity_poly.pdbx_strand_id
1 'polypeptide(L)'
;MIIPSQDFDHLLYLADEIESGDYFEKHAQEFSVLLERLKDRIYQQCDDSEVLDMADRLPVIEFQPYRRSFFEQMLPKAGRDMVGKYKTKEKIRATIRESISGLESIRRLLEED
;
A
#
# COMPACT_ATOMS: atom_id res chain seq x y z
N MET A 1 17.56 -15.41 9.92
CA MET A 1 16.40 -16.03 9.22
C MET A 1 16.03 -15.07 8.10
N ILE A 2 16.02 -15.47 6.83
CA ILE A 2 16.05 -14.49 5.72
C ILE A 2 14.63 -14.37 5.13
N ILE A 3 13.92 -13.31 5.49
CA ILE A 3 12.74 -12.91 4.72
C ILE A 3 13.26 -12.56 3.30
N PRO A 4 12.71 -13.16 2.23
CA PRO A 4 13.25 -12.98 0.88
C PRO A 4 13.20 -11.51 0.45
N SER A 5 14.35 -10.93 0.13
CA SER A 5 14.47 -9.56 -0.39
C SER A 5 13.60 -9.33 -1.64
N GLN A 6 13.36 -10.39 -2.41
CA GLN A 6 12.56 -10.37 -3.62
C GLN A 6 11.11 -9.90 -3.40
N ASP A 7 10.50 -10.18 -2.24
CA ASP A 7 9.14 -9.71 -1.95
C ASP A 7 9.12 -8.20 -1.67
N PHE A 8 10.14 -7.68 -0.98
CA PHE A 8 10.32 -6.25 -0.77
C PHE A 8 10.58 -5.53 -2.10
N ASP A 9 11.49 -6.05 -2.92
CA ASP A 9 11.83 -5.46 -4.22
C ASP A 9 10.62 -5.47 -5.17
N HIS A 10 9.77 -6.50 -5.11
CA HIS A 10 8.55 -6.56 -5.91
C HIS A 10 7.48 -5.59 -5.40
N LEU A 11 7.34 -5.38 -4.08
CA LEU A 11 6.46 -4.33 -3.54
C LEU A 11 6.92 -2.93 -3.98
N LEU A 12 8.23 -2.66 -3.99
CA LEU A 12 8.79 -1.40 -4.50
C LEU A 12 8.47 -1.21 -6.00
N TYR A 13 8.67 -2.25 -6.82
CA TYR A 13 8.31 -2.21 -8.24
C TYR A 13 6.82 -1.89 -8.45
N LEU A 14 5.93 -2.58 -7.74
CA LEU A 14 4.49 -2.36 -7.87
C LEU A 14 4.08 -0.94 -7.45
N ALA A 15 4.74 -0.38 -6.44
CA ALA A 15 4.49 0.99 -6.04
C ALA A 15 4.86 2.01 -7.13
N ASP A 16 6.00 1.84 -7.77
CA ASP A 16 6.43 2.69 -8.89
C ASP A 16 5.42 2.62 -10.05
N GLU A 17 4.90 1.43 -10.36
CA GLU A 17 3.85 1.25 -11.38
C GLU A 17 2.51 1.92 -10.98
N ILE A 18 2.16 1.93 -9.68
CA ILE A 18 0.94 2.59 -9.21
C ILE A 18 1.08 4.13 -9.24
N GLU A 19 2.29 4.64 -9.01
CA GLU A 19 2.63 6.04 -9.20
C GLU A 19 2.57 6.46 -10.68
N SER A 20 3.10 5.62 -11.59
CA SER A 20 3.00 5.82 -13.04
C SER A 20 1.53 5.87 -13.50
N GLY A 21 0.68 5.04 -12.88
CA GLY A 21 -0.77 5.03 -13.07
C GLY A 21 -1.25 4.07 -14.16
N ASP A 22 -0.34 3.37 -14.83
CA ASP A 22 -0.66 2.29 -15.75
C ASP A 22 -1.17 1.07 -14.96
N TYR A 23 -2.20 0.39 -15.49
CA TYR A 23 -2.85 -0.77 -14.85
C TYR A 23 -3.13 -0.61 -13.34
N PHE A 24 -3.40 0.63 -12.90
CA PHE A 24 -3.46 1.04 -11.49
C PHE A 24 -4.21 0.06 -10.58
N GLU A 25 -5.43 -0.33 -10.96
CA GLU A 25 -6.27 -1.19 -10.13
C GLU A 25 -5.67 -2.60 -9.98
N LYS A 26 -5.08 -3.14 -11.05
CA LYS A 26 -4.43 -4.44 -11.04
C LYS A 26 -3.20 -4.40 -10.14
N HIS A 27 -2.31 -3.42 -10.31
CA HIS A 27 -1.11 -3.32 -9.50
C HIS A 27 -1.41 -3.02 -8.04
N ALA A 28 -2.40 -2.17 -7.75
CA ALA A 28 -2.81 -1.92 -6.36
C ALA A 28 -3.39 -3.17 -5.69
N GLN A 29 -4.19 -3.98 -6.40
CA GLN A 29 -4.66 -5.28 -5.89
C GLN A 29 -3.50 -6.24 -5.64
N GLU A 30 -2.57 -6.35 -6.58
CA GLU A 30 -1.39 -7.22 -6.46
C GLU A 30 -0.50 -6.79 -5.30
N PHE A 31 -0.28 -5.48 -5.13
CA PHE A 31 0.46 -4.91 -4.00
C PHE A 31 -0.21 -5.27 -2.67
N SER A 32 -1.54 -5.13 -2.56
CA SER A 32 -2.28 -5.46 -1.34
C SER A 32 -2.11 -6.92 -0.95
N VAL A 33 -2.24 -7.84 -1.92
CA VAL A 33 -2.08 -9.28 -1.68
C VAL A 33 -0.65 -9.63 -1.28
N LEU A 34 0.34 -9.01 -1.93
CA LEU A 34 1.75 -9.25 -1.63
C LEU A 34 2.13 -8.70 -0.25
N LEU A 35 1.59 -7.54 0.14
CA LEU A 35 1.79 -6.93 1.45
C LEU A 35 1.25 -7.82 2.58
N GLU A 36 0.03 -8.36 2.43
CA GLU A 36 -0.55 -9.28 3.41
C GLU A 36 0.29 -10.56 3.55
N ARG A 37 0.72 -11.14 2.43
CA ARG A 37 1.59 -12.33 2.45
C ARG A 37 2.94 -12.06 3.11
N LEU A 38 3.49 -10.88 2.91
CA LEU A 38 4.74 -10.47 3.55
C LEU A 38 4.55 -10.31 5.05
N LYS A 39 3.45 -9.68 5.49
CA LYS A 39 3.07 -9.59 6.91
C LYS A 39 2.95 -10.98 7.54
N ASP A 40 2.18 -11.88 6.92
CA ASP A 40 2.03 -13.26 7.42
C ASP A 40 3.37 -13.97 7.55
N ARG A 41 4.27 -13.76 6.59
CA ARG A 41 5.62 -14.32 6.64
C ARG A 41 6.45 -13.70 7.77
N ILE A 42 6.39 -12.38 7.96
CA ILE A 42 7.06 -11.70 9.08
C ILE A 42 6.58 -12.31 10.41
N TYR A 43 5.27 -12.48 10.61
CA TYR A 43 4.74 -13.13 11.82
C TYR A 43 5.18 -14.58 12.02
N GLN A 44 5.37 -15.32 10.93
CA GLN A 44 5.81 -16.72 11.01
C GLN A 44 7.32 -16.87 11.20
N GLN A 45 8.10 -15.85 10.85
CA GLN A 45 9.55 -15.95 10.66
C GLN A 45 10.36 -14.97 11.50
N CYS A 46 9.74 -14.02 12.17
CA CYS A 46 10.40 -13.03 12.99
C CYS A 46 9.82 -13.08 14.41
N ASP A 47 10.70 -13.29 15.38
CA ASP A 47 10.35 -13.24 16.81
C ASP A 47 10.68 -11.86 17.42
N ASP A 48 11.22 -10.93 16.62
CA ASP A 48 11.54 -9.58 17.07
C ASP A 48 10.25 -8.76 17.27
N SER A 49 10.00 -8.36 18.51
CA SER A 49 8.80 -7.62 18.87
C SER A 49 8.68 -6.26 18.18
N GLU A 50 9.79 -5.58 17.89
CA GLU A 50 9.79 -4.28 17.22
C GLU A 50 9.39 -4.46 15.74
N VAL A 51 9.92 -5.48 15.07
CA VAL A 51 9.52 -5.82 13.69
C VAL A 51 8.04 -6.18 13.60
N LEU A 52 7.53 -6.96 14.56
CA LEU A 52 6.10 -7.32 14.62
C LEU A 52 5.21 -6.10 14.86
N ASP A 53 5.58 -5.22 15.79
CA ASP A 53 4.87 -3.96 16.05
C ASP A 53 4.83 -3.04 14.81
N MET A 54 5.91 -3.02 14.02
CA MET A 54 5.94 -2.28 12.76
C MET A 54 5.04 -2.92 11.69
N ALA A 55 5.05 -4.26 11.59
CA ALA A 55 4.18 -4.98 10.67
C ALA A 55 2.69 -4.73 10.97
N ASP A 56 2.32 -4.64 12.25
CA ASP A 56 0.96 -4.29 12.69
C ASP A 56 0.53 -2.88 12.25
N ARG A 57 1.48 -1.94 12.19
CA ARG A 57 1.22 -0.55 11.78
C ARG A 57 1.11 -0.36 10.27
N LEU A 58 1.50 -1.34 9.46
CA LEU A 58 1.37 -1.24 8.00
C LEU A 58 -0.11 -1.07 7.61
N PRO A 59 -0.44 -0.02 6.84
CA PRO A 59 -1.82 0.31 6.57
C PRO A 59 -2.46 -0.68 5.60
N VAL A 60 -3.76 -0.90 5.75
CA VAL A 60 -4.55 -1.75 4.85
C VAL A 60 -5.02 -0.93 3.67
N ILE A 61 -4.81 -1.43 2.45
CA ILE A 61 -5.26 -0.76 1.23
C ILE A 61 -6.77 -0.97 1.06
N GLU A 62 -7.54 0.09 1.29
CA GLU A 62 -8.97 0.09 1.06
C GLU A 62 -9.32 0.57 -0.35
N PHE A 63 -9.99 -0.29 -1.14
CA PHE A 63 -10.53 0.06 -2.45
C PHE A 63 -11.92 0.73 -2.39
N GLN A 64 -12.30 1.28 -1.23
CA GLN A 64 -13.62 1.86 -1.06
C GLN A 64 -13.76 3.15 -1.89
N PRO A 65 -14.92 3.36 -2.54
CA PRO A 65 -15.16 4.56 -3.33
C PRO A 65 -15.18 5.81 -2.43
N TYR A 66 -14.56 6.88 -2.91
CA TYR A 66 -14.52 8.16 -2.20
C TYR A 66 -15.92 8.71 -1.87
N ARG A 67 -16.15 9.03 -0.60
CA ARG A 67 -17.37 9.70 -0.14
C ARG A 67 -17.28 11.20 -0.48
N ARG A 68 -18.08 11.61 -1.46
CA ARG A 68 -18.12 12.98 -1.99
C ARG A 68 -18.71 13.97 -0.98
N SER A 69 -18.06 15.11 -0.84
CA SER A 69 -18.55 16.28 -0.10
C SER A 69 -19.77 16.92 -0.76
N PHE A 70 -20.49 17.76 -0.01
CA PHE A 70 -21.68 18.49 -0.49
C PHE A 70 -21.40 19.33 -1.74
N PHE A 71 -20.27 20.03 -1.78
CA PHE A 71 -19.88 20.84 -2.95
C PHE A 71 -19.54 19.98 -4.17
N GLU A 72 -18.89 18.84 -3.99
CA GLU A 72 -18.61 17.92 -5.09
C GLU A 72 -19.89 17.30 -5.64
N GLN A 73 -20.91 17.09 -4.82
CA GLN A 73 -22.21 16.57 -5.28
C GLN A 73 -22.95 17.55 -6.20
N MET A 74 -22.62 18.85 -6.15
CA MET A 74 -23.18 19.87 -7.04
C MET A 74 -22.52 19.90 -8.43
N LEU A 75 -21.39 19.22 -8.62
CA LEU A 75 -20.75 19.15 -9.93
C LEU A 75 -21.62 18.37 -10.93
N PRO A 76 -21.50 18.64 -12.25
CA PRO A 76 -22.07 17.79 -13.28
C PRO A 76 -21.59 16.34 -13.13
N LYS A 77 -22.41 15.36 -13.54
CA LYS A 77 -22.10 13.92 -13.38
C LYS A 77 -20.68 13.55 -13.82
N ALA A 78 -20.23 14.06 -14.98
CA ALA A 78 -18.87 13.83 -15.48
C ALA A 78 -17.77 14.35 -14.51
N GLY A 79 -17.93 15.56 -13.98
CA GLY A 79 -17.00 16.13 -13.00
C GLY A 79 -17.02 15.38 -11.67
N ARG A 80 -18.20 14.92 -11.22
CA ARG A 80 -18.36 14.12 -9.99
C ARG A 80 -17.66 12.78 -10.04
N ASP A 81 -17.75 12.10 -11.18
CA ASP A 81 -17.13 10.80 -11.38
C ASP A 81 -15.61 10.96 -11.53
N MET A 82 -15.16 12.01 -12.21
CA MET A 82 -13.74 12.31 -12.35
C MET A 82 -13.06 12.63 -11.01
N VAL A 83 -13.66 13.52 -10.20
CA VAL A 83 -13.13 13.87 -8.86
C VAL A 83 -13.13 12.66 -7.93
N GLY A 84 -14.21 11.87 -7.92
CA GLY A 84 -14.29 10.66 -7.08
C GLY A 84 -13.22 9.64 -7.42
N LYS A 85 -13.00 9.37 -8.72
CA LYS A 85 -11.93 8.45 -9.18
C LYS A 85 -10.55 8.99 -8.83
N TYR A 86 -10.30 10.27 -9.07
CA TYR A 86 -9.02 10.90 -8.75
C TYR A 86 -8.70 10.81 -7.25
N LYS A 87 -9.64 11.21 -6.38
CA LYS A 87 -9.46 11.14 -4.92
C LYS A 87 -9.27 9.72 -4.39
N THR A 88 -9.95 8.74 -4.99
CA THR A 88 -9.76 7.33 -4.62
C THR A 88 -8.34 6.86 -4.97
N LYS A 89 -7.84 7.19 -6.17
CA LYS A 89 -6.47 6.84 -6.58
C LYS A 89 -5.41 7.55 -5.74
N GLU A 90 -5.59 8.83 -5.44
CA GLU A 90 -4.71 9.59 -4.55
C GLU A 90 -4.64 8.99 -3.14
N LYS A 91 -5.78 8.58 -2.57
CA LYS A 91 -5.80 7.90 -1.26
C LYS A 91 -4.98 6.60 -1.32
N ILE A 92 -5.19 5.78 -2.35
CA ILE A 92 -4.46 4.51 -2.53
C ILE A 92 -2.95 4.76 -2.66
N ARG A 93 -2.52 5.76 -3.46
CA ARG A 93 -1.11 6.15 -3.58
C ARG A 93 -0.51 6.57 -2.25
N ALA A 94 -1.22 7.40 -1.48
CA ALA A 94 -0.76 7.83 -0.16
C ALA A 94 -0.55 6.63 0.78
N THR A 95 -1.51 5.69 0.81
CA THR A 95 -1.40 4.46 1.61
C THR A 95 -0.24 3.57 1.18
N ILE A 96 0.03 3.48 -0.13
CA ILE A 96 1.16 2.70 -0.66
C ILE A 96 2.50 3.33 -0.25
N ARG A 97 2.64 4.65 -0.37
CA ARG A 97 3.84 5.36 0.08
C ARG A 97 4.12 5.15 1.57
N GLU A 98 3.07 5.20 2.39
CA GLU A 98 3.16 4.89 3.82
C GLU A 98 3.58 3.44 4.07
N SER A 99 2.99 2.49 3.34
CA SER A 99 3.35 1.07 3.41
C SER A 99 4.82 0.84 3.08
N ILE A 100 5.33 1.45 2.00
CA ILE A 100 6.73 1.33 1.58
C ILE A 100 7.66 1.89 2.66
N SER A 101 7.36 3.08 3.19
CA SER A 101 8.19 3.67 4.24
C SER A 101 8.29 2.77 5.47
N GLY A 102 7.19 2.10 5.83
CA GLY A 102 7.18 1.11 6.91
C GLY A 102 7.99 -0.14 6.55
N LEU A 103 7.83 -0.67 5.34
CA LEU A 103 8.58 -1.82 4.84
C LEU A 103 10.08 -1.58 4.75
N GLU A 104 10.52 -0.39 4.33
CA GLU A 104 11.93 -0.02 4.30
C GLU A 104 12.53 0.00 5.71
N SER A 105 11.75 0.43 6.69
CA SER A 105 12.17 0.47 8.11
C SER A 105 12.29 -0.95 8.66
N ILE A 106 11.30 -1.82 8.39
CA ILE A 106 11.35 -3.25 8.71
C ILE A 106 12.56 -3.91 8.05
N ARG A 107 12.81 -3.65 6.76
CA ARG A 107 13.94 -4.20 6.02
C ARG A 107 15.28 -3.79 6.64
N ARG A 108 15.45 -2.53 7.04
CA ARG A 108 16.68 -2.06 7.70
C ARG A 108 16.93 -2.78 9.03
N LEU A 109 15.90 -2.94 9.86
CA LEU A 109 16.02 -3.69 11.12
C LEU A 109 16.44 -5.14 10.87
N LEU A 110 15.83 -5.80 9.89
CA LEU A 110 16.16 -7.18 9.51
C LEU A 110 17.55 -7.35 8.88
N GLU A 111 18.16 -6.29 8.36
CA GLU A 111 19.52 -6.28 7.79
C GLU A 111 20.59 -5.91 8.85
N GLU A 112 20.20 -5.29 9.97
CA GLU A 112 21.10 -4.91 11.07
C GLU A 112 21.37 -6.06 12.08
N ASP A 113 20.52 -7.09 12.11
CA ASP A 113 20.64 -8.32 12.91
C ASP A 113 21.30 -9.51 12.17
#